data_AF-A0A7Y5C6J4-F1
#
_entry.id   AF-A0A7Y5C6J4-F1
#
_cell.length_a   1.000
_cell.length_b   1.000
_cell.length_c   1.000
_cell.angle_alpha   90.00
_cell.angle_beta   90.00
_cell.angle_gamma   90.00
#
_symmetry.space_group_name_H-M   'P 1'
#
loop_
_entity.id
_entity.type
_entity.pdbx_description
1 polymer ?
#
loop_
_entity_poly.entity_id
_entity_poly.type
_entity_poly.pdbx_seq_one_letter_code
_entity_poly.pdbx_strand_id
1 'polypeptide(L)' 'MNCCALCNEPIDEIDFEVSSVEVINGEYWHADCFAEYFSEVLEKV' A
#
# COMPACT_ATOMS: atom_id res chain seq x y z
N MET A 1 -9.09 -10.28 6.35
CA MET A 1 -9.14 -8.84 6.08
C MET A 1 -7.70 -8.37 6.07
N ASN A 2 -7.18 -8.02 4.89
CA ASN A 2 -5.84 -7.48 4.76
C ASN A 2 -5.95 -5.97 5.02
N CYS A 3 -5.02 -5.37 5.76
CA CYS A 3 -5.01 -3.94 6.03
C CYS A 3 -3.76 -3.31 5.42
N CYS A 4 -3.89 -2.08 4.93
CA CYS A 4 -2.76 -1.31 4.43
C CYS A 4 -1.80 -1.00 5.58
N ALA A 5 -0.51 -1.29 5.40
CA ALA A 5 0.52 -1.07 6.41
C ALA A 5 0.77 0.42 6.74
N LEU A 6 0.37 1.35 5.86
CA LEU A 6 0.51 2.79 6.11
C LEU A 6 -0.70 3.37 6.85
N CYS A 7 -1.90 3.28 6.27
CA CYS A 7 -3.09 3.93 6.81
C CYS A 7 -3.90 3.05 7.78
N ASN A 8 -3.58 1.75 7.90
CA ASN A 8 -4.31 0.74 8.67
C ASN A 8 -5.77 0.52 8.25
N GLU A 9 -6.21 1.13 7.15
CA GLU A 9 -7.53 0.87 6.59
C GLU A 9 -7.57 -0.52 5.91
N PRO A 10 -8.74 -1.17 5.92
CA PRO A 10 -8.91 -2.45 5.24
C PRO A 10 -8.72 -2.26 3.73
N ILE A 11 -8.10 -3.25 3.10
CA ILE A 11 -8.00 -3.40 1.66
C ILE A 11 -9.17 -4.29 1.24
N ASP A 12 -10.09 -3.73 0.46
CA ASP A 12 -11.28 -4.45 -0.01
C ASP A 12 -10.92 -5.41 -1.14
N GLU A 13 -11.77 -6.40 -1.39
CA GLU A 13 -11.54 -7.37 -2.48
C GLU A 13 -11.46 -6.68 -3.86
N ILE A 14 -12.20 -5.58 -4.03
CA ILE A 14 -12.17 -4.75 -5.24
C ILE A 14 -10.77 -4.19 -5.49
N ASP A 15 -10.02 -3.82 -4.45
CA ASP A 15 -8.66 -3.28 -4.60
C ASP A 15 -7.70 -4.33 -5.17
N PHE A 16 -7.88 -5.60 -4.80
CA PHE A 16 -7.14 -6.70 -5.41
C PHE A 16 -7.52 -6.92 -6.87
N GLU A 17 -8.79 -6.76 -7.24
CA GLU A 17 -9.25 -6.93 -8.63
C GLU A 17 -8.74 -5.81 -9.56
N VAL A 18 -8.61 -4.57 -9.05
CA VAL A 18 -8.09 -3.44 -9.83
C VAL A 18 -6.55 -3.35 -9.80
N SER A 19 -5.86 -4.32 -9.19
CA SER A 19 -4.39 -4.31 -9.02
C SER A 19 -3.88 -3.04 -8.32
N SER A 20 -4.67 -2.45 -7.42
CA SER A 20 -4.30 -1.26 -6.63
C SER A 20 -3.58 -1.62 -5.32
N VAL A 21 -3.06 -2.85 -5.20
CA VAL A 21 -2.48 -3.39 -3.97
C VAL A 21 -1.08 -3.93 -4.23
N GLU A 22 -0.11 -3.40 -3.49
CA GLU A 22 1.27 -3.87 -3.48
C GLU A 22 1.50 -4.80 -2.28
N VAL A 23 2.19 -5.91 -2.49
CA VAL A 23 2.53 -6.87 -1.42
C VAL A 23 4.04 -6.97 -1.29
N ILE A 24 4.58 -6.44 -0.18
CA ILE A 24 6.03 -6.32 0.04
C ILE A 24 6.36 -6.88 1.41
N ASN A 25 7.32 -7.81 1.49
CA ASN A 25 7.72 -8.47 2.73
C ASN A 25 6.56 -9.12 3.53
N GLY A 26 5.47 -9.49 2.84
CA GLY A 26 4.27 -10.04 3.48
C GLY A 26 3.31 -8.99 4.05
N GLU A 27 3.60 -7.71 3.87
CA GLU A 27 2.72 -6.59 4.19
C GLU A 27 1.92 -6.17 2.96
N TYR A 28 0.68 -5.73 3.18
CA TYR A 28 -0.20 -5.25 2.13
C TYR A 28 -0.26 -3.73 2.14
N TRP A 29 -0.30 -3.13 0.96
CA TRP A 29 -0.27 -1.69 0.79
C TRP A 29 -1.23 -1.27 -0.31
N HIS A 30 -1.98 -0.19 -0.11
CA HIS A 30 -2.60 0.50 -1.25
C HIS A 30 -1.49 1.07 -2.14
N ALA A 31 -1.68 1.04 -3.46
CA ALA A 31 -0.71 1.57 -4.43
C ALA A 31 -0.39 3.05 -4.17
N ASP A 32 -1.41 3.85 -3.85
CA ASP A 32 -1.24 5.27 -3.53
C ASP A 32 -0.46 5.47 -2.23
N CYS A 33 -0.81 4.74 -1.16
CA CYS A 33 -0.08 4.78 0.10
C CYS A 33 1.39 4.32 -0.06
N PHE A 34 1.62 3.29 -0.88
CA PHE A 34 2.97 2.84 -1.18
C PHE A 34 3.76 3.92 -1.91
N ALA A 35 3.17 4.55 -2.93
CA ALA A 35 3.80 5.63 -3.69
C ALA A 35 4.12 6.84 -2.82
N GLU A 36 3.20 7.27 -1.95
CA GLU A 36 3.41 8.37 -1.00
C GLU A 36 4.59 8.06 -0.06
N TYR A 37 4.59 6.89 0.58
CA TYR A 37 5.66 6.49 1.50
C TYR A 37 7.02 6.43 0.80
N PHE A 38 7.10 5.80 -0.38
CA PHE A 38 8.36 5.66 -1.10
C PHE A 38 8.86 6.98 -1.68
N SER A 39 7.96 7.83 -2.18
CA SER A 39 8.32 9.18 -2.66
C SER A 39 8.91 10.02 -1.52
N GLU A 40 8.30 10.01 -0.33
CA GLU A 40 8.84 10.72 0.84
C GLU A 40 10.19 10.17 1.31
N VAL A 41 10.43 8.86 1.15
CA VAL A 41 11.72 8.25 1.48
C VAL A 41 12.80 8.68 0.49
N LEU A 42 12.48 8.77 -0.81
CA LEU A 42 13.44 9.16 -1.85
C LEU A 42 13.83 10.65 -1.79
N GLU A 43 12.94 11.54 -1.37
CA GLU A 43 13.25 12.98 -1.24
C GLU A 43 14.17 13.31 -0.04
N LYS A 44 14.36 12.37 0.90
CA LYS A 44 15.19 12.57 2.10
C LYS A 44 16.64 12.09 1.96
N VAL A 45 17.09 11.73 0.75
CA VAL A 45 18.45 11.19 0.48
C VAL A 45 19.32 12.17 -0.29
#